data_AF-A0A6N2CQG1-F1
#
_entry.id   AF-A0A6N2CQG1-F1
#
_cell.length_a   1.000
_cell.length_b   1.000
_cell.length_c   1.000
_cell.angle_alpha   90.00
_cell.angle_beta   90.00
_cell.angle_gamma   90.00
#
_symmetry.space_group_name_H-M   'P 1'
#
loop_
_entity.id
_entity.type
_entity.pdbx_description
1 polymer ?
#
loop_
_entity_poly.entity_id
_entity_poly.type
_entity_poly.pdbx_seq_one_letter_code
_entity_poly.pdbx_strand_id
1 'polypeptide(L)'
;MSEDQSKSAALSEIEQLAARWDKAAYSAQGSPFEDIGVASLAKNTGTRAWSRPGGKVVGDTVARYIYLSFEELMEVEKLDLKAAIHLLEICEATFIFEEECNDMGSFEEIDNQAYQQRMRFVEEFGLSHDYPVALANLDRDLRELCAAEQILTFIDLMEFLDRLSDKAWIGGSYKKLQNVFAHGDQKGLTKYFPFRIGHRGFHLPEALSFTLNRIPQNDLNAVFEYYERRRKRGRLNRRRIELPKIVERQLVPEIIQCLHYFCSRQPRLLIRLHDSAYLCRELMFLNDPQTEGVLLWLVNLTLGIFRPLHEKEIDEEAKQLSVLGEEDLIKELSDLFKQEAAV
;
A
#
# COMPACT_ATOMS: atom_id res chain seq x y z
N MET A 1 -7.63 73.04 24.75
CA MET A 1 -6.74 73.42 23.63
C MET A 1 -5.38 72.85 23.94
N SER A 2 -5.15 71.64 23.45
CA SER A 2 -3.94 70.87 23.67
C SER A 2 -3.66 70.21 22.33
N GLU A 3 -2.76 70.84 21.58
CA GLU A 3 -2.05 70.21 20.48
C GLU A 3 -1.19 69.10 21.09
N ASP A 4 -1.62 67.85 20.91
CA ASP A 4 -0.73 66.71 20.99
C ASP A 4 -1.09 65.79 19.83
N GLN A 5 -0.54 66.16 18.66
CA GLN A 5 -0.50 65.30 17.50
C GLN A 5 0.43 64.13 17.81
N SER A 6 -0.17 63.02 18.22
CA SER A 6 0.44 61.69 18.23
C SER A 6 0.84 61.28 16.81
N LYS A 7 2.02 61.70 16.39
CA LYS A 7 2.74 61.05 15.29
C LYS A 7 3.17 59.67 15.77
N SER A 8 2.36 58.66 15.45
CA SER A 8 2.87 57.32 15.17
C SER A 8 4.04 57.47 14.19
N ALA A 9 5.26 57.25 14.67
CA ALA A 9 6.47 57.42 13.89
C ALA A 9 6.53 56.29 12.85
N ALA A 10 6.08 56.58 11.63
CA ALA A 10 6.44 55.78 10.48
C ALA A 10 7.97 55.76 10.40
N LEU A 11 8.57 54.57 10.48
CA LEU A 11 10.00 54.37 10.31
C LEU A 11 10.46 55.09 9.03
N SER A 12 11.60 55.76 9.10
CA SER A 12 12.26 56.34 7.93
C SER A 12 12.44 55.27 6.85
N GLU A 13 12.39 55.62 5.57
CA GLU A 13 12.57 54.67 4.46
C GLU A 13 13.87 53.86 4.61
N ILE A 14 14.91 54.46 5.17
CA ILE A 14 16.20 53.80 5.44
C ILE A 14 16.08 52.79 6.59
N GLU A 15 15.35 53.11 7.64
CA GLU A 15 15.13 52.19 8.77
C GLU A 15 14.32 50.96 8.34
N GLN A 16 13.39 51.12 7.39
CA GLN A 16 12.64 50.01 6.80
C GLN A 16 13.52 49.10 5.95
N LEU A 17 14.44 49.68 5.17
CA LEU A 17 15.42 48.92 4.39
C LEU A 17 16.41 48.18 5.30
N ALA A 18 16.86 48.82 6.37
CA ALA A 18 17.74 48.21 7.36
C ALA A 18 17.07 47.01 8.03
N ALA A 19 15.82 47.15 8.49
CA ALA A 19 15.09 46.04 9.11
C ALA A 19 14.88 44.85 8.15
N ARG A 20 14.62 45.12 6.85
CA ARG A 20 14.52 44.07 5.83
C ARG A 20 15.85 43.38 5.57
N TRP A 21 16.93 44.15 5.53
CA TRP A 21 18.28 43.63 5.40
C TRP A 21 18.67 42.76 6.58
N ASP A 22 18.41 43.18 7.82
CA ASP A 22 18.73 42.37 9.00
C ASP A 22 18.01 41.02 8.97
N LYS A 23 16.74 40.99 8.52
CA LYS A 23 16.00 39.75 8.32
C LYS A 23 16.66 38.86 7.26
N ALA A 24 16.96 39.42 6.08
CA ALA A 24 17.56 38.68 4.98
C ALA A 24 18.98 38.17 5.32
N ALA A 25 19.78 39.00 5.99
CA ALA A 25 21.12 38.68 6.45
C ALA A 25 21.09 37.57 7.52
N TYR A 26 20.15 37.64 8.47
CA TYR A 26 19.98 36.58 9.46
C TYR A 26 19.61 35.23 8.83
N SER A 27 18.68 35.22 7.85
CA SER A 27 18.34 33.99 7.11
C SER A 27 19.50 33.44 6.28
N ALA A 28 20.39 34.30 5.81
CA ALA A 28 21.54 33.89 5.00
C ALA A 28 22.65 33.21 5.79
N GLN A 29 22.81 33.54 7.07
CA GLN A 29 23.87 33.02 7.94
C GLN A 29 23.69 31.51 8.17
N GLY A 30 24.68 30.71 7.77
CA GLY A 30 24.62 29.25 7.84
C GLY A 30 23.74 28.59 6.78
N SER A 31 23.20 29.36 5.83
CA SER A 31 22.44 28.83 4.70
C SER A 31 23.38 28.25 3.61
N PRO A 32 22.91 27.32 2.76
CA PRO A 32 23.67 26.83 1.60
C PRO A 32 24.07 27.93 0.61
N PHE A 33 23.46 29.11 0.69
CA PHE A 33 23.67 30.24 -0.20
C PHE A 33 24.77 31.21 0.27
N GLU A 34 25.25 31.07 1.51
CA GLU A 34 26.25 31.96 2.12
C GLU A 34 27.51 32.07 1.25
N ASP A 35 28.01 30.95 0.74
CA ASP A 35 29.24 30.90 -0.07
C ASP A 35 29.00 31.11 -1.58
N ILE A 36 27.75 31.33 -2.00
CA ILE A 36 27.41 31.48 -3.41
C ILE A 36 27.65 32.93 -3.87
N GLY A 37 28.16 33.07 -5.09
CA GLY A 37 28.37 34.37 -5.73
C GLY A 37 27.05 35.11 -5.96
N VAL A 38 26.98 36.39 -5.58
CA VAL A 38 25.75 37.21 -5.67
C VAL A 38 25.22 37.28 -7.12
N ALA A 39 26.12 37.33 -8.10
CA ALA A 39 25.75 37.31 -9.52
C ALA A 39 25.07 35.99 -9.96
N SER A 40 25.45 34.86 -9.37
CA SER A 40 24.81 33.58 -9.62
C SER A 40 23.42 33.53 -9.01
N LEU A 41 23.25 34.06 -7.79
CA LEU A 41 21.93 34.14 -7.14
C LEU A 41 20.99 35.04 -7.94
N ALA A 42 21.42 36.22 -8.35
CA ALA A 42 20.62 37.13 -9.18
C ALA A 42 20.13 36.47 -10.48
N LYS A 43 20.98 35.64 -11.10
CA LYS A 43 20.62 34.87 -12.29
C LYS A 43 19.55 33.81 -11.97
N ASN A 44 19.67 33.12 -10.84
CA ASN A 44 18.76 32.06 -10.43
C ASN A 44 17.38 32.59 -10.01
N THR A 45 17.33 33.75 -9.36
CA THR A 45 16.08 34.40 -8.93
C THR A 45 15.40 35.20 -10.03
N GLY A 46 16.00 35.30 -11.23
CA GLY A 46 15.46 36.08 -12.34
C GLY A 46 15.41 37.59 -12.08
N THR A 47 16.15 38.07 -11.07
CA THR A 47 16.26 39.51 -10.79
C THR A 47 17.21 40.15 -11.79
N ARG A 48 17.33 41.48 -11.73
CA ARG A 48 18.28 42.21 -12.58
C ARG A 48 19.70 41.69 -12.35
N ALA A 49 20.51 41.61 -13.41
CA ALA A 49 21.90 41.19 -13.31
C ALA A 49 22.67 42.04 -12.28
N TRP A 50 23.31 41.36 -11.34
CA TRP A 50 24.15 41.98 -10.33
C TRP A 50 25.45 42.50 -10.95
N SER A 51 25.75 43.78 -10.71
CA SER A 51 27.03 44.38 -11.09
C SER A 51 27.40 45.46 -10.10
N ARG A 52 28.56 45.31 -9.46
CA ARG A 52 29.04 46.28 -8.48
C ARG A 52 29.63 47.54 -9.15
N PRO A 53 29.39 48.75 -8.61
CA PRO A 53 30.16 49.94 -8.99
C PRO A 53 31.64 49.76 -8.64
N GLY A 54 32.54 49.84 -9.64
CA GLY A 54 34.01 49.77 -9.41
C GLY A 54 34.73 48.53 -9.94
N GLY A 55 34.05 47.59 -10.58
CA GLY A 55 34.67 46.44 -11.29
C GLY A 55 34.61 45.11 -10.52
N LYS A 56 35.19 44.05 -11.12
CA LYS A 56 35.15 42.68 -10.59
C LYS A 56 35.93 42.57 -9.28
N VAL A 57 35.23 42.29 -8.18
CA VAL A 57 35.81 41.99 -6.87
C VAL A 57 35.99 40.48 -6.73
N VAL A 58 37.13 40.05 -6.18
CA VAL A 58 37.39 38.65 -5.87
C VAL A 58 36.64 38.28 -4.59
N GLY A 59 35.85 37.20 -4.63
CA GLY A 59 35.03 36.77 -3.49
C GLY A 59 33.74 37.59 -3.31
N ASP A 60 33.06 37.92 -4.42
CA ASP A 60 31.74 38.58 -4.41
C ASP A 60 30.61 37.58 -4.08
N THR A 61 30.67 37.03 -2.86
CA THR A 61 29.72 36.06 -2.31
C THR A 61 28.80 36.73 -1.28
N VAL A 62 27.71 36.06 -0.94
CA VAL A 62 26.75 36.54 0.08
C VAL A 62 27.42 36.73 1.44
N ALA A 63 28.31 35.82 1.85
CA ALA A 63 29.10 35.87 3.08
C ALA A 63 29.83 37.21 3.28
N ARG A 64 30.22 37.89 2.19
CA ARG A 64 30.89 39.19 2.27
C ARG A 64 30.01 40.28 2.86
N TYR A 65 28.70 40.20 2.64
CA TYR A 65 27.76 41.27 2.92
C TYR A 65 26.93 41.02 4.17
N ILE A 66 26.55 39.76 4.45
CA ILE A 66 25.55 39.41 5.49
C ILE A 66 26.01 39.62 6.94
N TYR A 67 27.29 39.93 7.16
CA TYR A 67 27.82 40.32 8.47
C TYR A 67 27.90 41.84 8.65
N LEU A 68 27.48 42.61 7.64
CA LEU A 68 27.41 44.07 7.66
C LEU A 68 25.96 44.51 7.85
N SER A 69 25.75 45.56 8.63
CA SER A 69 24.48 46.28 8.68
C SER A 69 24.22 47.00 7.35
N PHE A 70 22.97 47.39 7.10
CA PHE A 70 22.60 48.07 5.86
C PHE A 70 23.36 49.39 5.64
N GLU A 71 23.71 50.09 6.72
CA GLU A 71 24.55 51.30 6.67
C GLU A 71 26.00 50.95 6.34
N GLU A 72 26.54 49.87 6.93
CA GLU A 72 27.89 49.39 6.68
C GLU A 72 28.09 48.90 5.23
N LEU A 73 27.03 48.43 4.55
CA LEU A 73 27.08 48.13 3.11
C LEU A 73 27.45 49.38 2.29
N MET A 74 26.95 50.55 2.68
CA MET A 74 27.22 51.82 2.01
C MET A 74 28.56 52.42 2.46
N GLU A 75 28.92 52.28 3.73
CA GLU A 75 30.14 52.89 4.28
C GLU A 75 31.41 52.06 4.02
N VAL A 76 31.34 50.75 4.30
CA VAL A 76 32.48 49.82 4.22
C VAL A 76 32.62 49.27 2.79
N GLU A 77 31.53 48.73 2.25
CA GLU A 77 31.51 48.16 0.91
C GLU A 77 31.25 49.22 -0.18
N LYS A 78 31.03 50.48 0.18
CA LYS A 78 30.88 51.60 -0.76
C LYS A 78 29.80 51.34 -1.82
N LEU A 79 28.76 50.58 -1.47
CA LEU A 79 27.61 50.40 -2.34
C LEU A 79 26.81 51.69 -2.37
N ASP A 80 26.33 52.09 -3.55
CA ASP A 80 25.31 53.13 -3.60
C ASP A 80 23.98 52.57 -3.12
N LEU A 81 23.05 53.46 -2.73
CA LEU A 81 21.75 53.05 -2.19
C LEU A 81 21.01 52.09 -3.16
N LYS A 82 21.17 52.27 -4.47
CA LYS A 82 20.56 51.40 -5.48
C LYS A 82 21.16 50.00 -5.47
N ALA A 83 22.49 49.86 -5.37
CA ALA A 83 23.12 48.55 -5.28
C ALA A 83 22.80 47.85 -3.95
N ALA A 84 22.73 48.59 -2.84
CA ALA A 84 22.34 48.01 -1.54
C ALA A 84 20.89 47.48 -1.57
N ILE A 85 19.95 48.23 -2.16
CA ILE A 85 18.56 47.77 -2.35
C ILE A 85 18.51 46.55 -3.28
N HIS A 86 19.26 46.55 -4.38
CA HIS A 86 19.29 45.41 -5.31
C HIS A 86 19.87 44.16 -4.64
N LEU A 87 20.91 44.29 -3.81
CA LEU A 87 21.44 43.17 -3.04
C LEU A 87 20.37 42.57 -2.12
N LEU A 88 19.66 43.44 -1.39
CA LEU A 88 18.52 43.04 -0.56
C LEU A 88 17.47 42.28 -1.37
N GLU A 89 17.07 42.79 -2.54
CA GLU A 89 16.08 42.15 -3.42
C GLU A 89 16.54 40.76 -3.90
N ILE A 90 17.84 40.59 -4.21
CA ILE A 90 18.40 39.29 -4.59
C ILE A 90 18.30 38.30 -3.43
N CYS A 91 18.68 38.73 -2.22
CA CYS A 91 18.61 37.89 -1.03
C CYS A 91 17.17 37.52 -0.69
N GLU A 92 16.25 38.47 -0.64
CA GLU A 92 14.83 38.21 -0.37
C GLU A 92 14.22 37.26 -1.40
N ALA A 93 14.47 37.45 -2.70
CA ALA A 93 13.96 36.56 -3.74
C ALA A 93 14.55 35.14 -3.63
N THR A 94 15.81 35.00 -3.19
CA THR A 94 16.44 33.69 -2.97
C THR A 94 15.78 32.95 -1.83
N PHE A 95 15.49 33.64 -0.71
CA PHE A 95 14.88 33.02 0.47
C PHE A 95 13.38 32.75 0.31
N ILE A 96 12.64 33.57 -0.45
CA ILE A 96 11.25 33.25 -0.80
C ILE A 96 11.20 31.94 -1.59
N PHE A 97 12.11 31.75 -2.55
CA PHE A 97 12.20 30.50 -3.31
C PHE A 97 12.53 29.29 -2.43
N GLU A 98 13.43 29.45 -1.44
CA GLU A 98 13.73 28.41 -0.46
C GLU A 98 12.53 28.08 0.43
N GLU A 99 11.82 29.09 0.93
CA GLU A 99 10.60 28.93 1.75
C GLU A 99 9.53 28.19 0.95
N GLU A 100 9.28 28.56 -0.31
CA GLU A 100 8.36 27.85 -1.22
C GLU A 100 8.81 26.40 -1.51
N CYS A 101 10.12 26.13 -1.58
CA CYS A 101 10.63 24.77 -1.75
C CYS A 101 10.47 23.92 -0.49
N ASN A 102 10.63 24.51 0.70
CA ASN A 102 10.47 23.82 1.97
C ASN A 102 8.99 23.57 2.31
N ASP A 103 8.09 24.50 1.92
CA ASP A 103 6.64 24.36 2.08
C ASP A 103 6.01 23.31 1.15
N MET A 104 6.74 22.81 0.14
CA MET A 104 6.25 21.75 -0.75
C MET A 104 6.12 20.37 -0.08
N GLY A 105 6.45 20.24 1.21
CA GLY A 105 6.38 18.99 1.97
C GLY A 105 7.42 17.99 1.48
N SER A 106 8.19 17.38 2.38
CA SER A 106 9.09 16.31 1.94
C SER A 106 8.27 15.18 1.32
N PHE A 107 8.74 14.59 0.22
CA PHE A 107 8.10 13.39 -0.36
C PHE A 107 7.92 12.29 0.70
N GLU A 108 8.81 12.23 1.69
CA GLU A 108 8.72 11.34 2.85
C GLU A 108 7.49 11.61 3.73
N GLU A 109 7.12 12.87 3.96
CA GLU A 109 5.90 13.21 4.71
C GLU A 109 4.63 12.82 3.96
N ILE A 110 4.60 13.01 2.65
CA ILE A 110 3.48 12.62 1.78
C ILE A 110 3.31 11.09 1.80
N ASP A 111 4.41 10.36 1.62
CA ASP A 111 4.41 8.89 1.65
C ASP A 111 4.00 8.35 3.02
N ASN A 112 4.48 8.96 4.11
CA ASN A 112 4.09 8.63 5.47
C ASN A 112 2.60 8.87 5.71
N GLN A 113 2.05 9.99 5.24
CA GLN A 113 0.62 10.26 5.35
C GLN A 113 -0.21 9.23 4.58
N ALA A 114 0.19 8.89 3.35
CA ALA A 114 -0.48 7.86 2.54
C ALA A 114 -0.44 6.49 3.23
N TYR A 115 0.72 6.10 3.78
CA TYR A 115 0.85 4.87 4.55
C TYR A 115 -0.08 4.84 5.77
N GLN A 116 -0.14 5.94 6.54
CA GLN A 116 -1.03 6.05 7.70
C GLN A 116 -2.51 5.95 7.32
N GLN A 117 -2.91 6.49 6.16
CA GLN A 117 -4.27 6.34 5.64
C GLN A 117 -4.60 4.86 5.31
N ARG A 118 -3.67 4.14 4.67
CA ARG A 118 -3.84 2.70 4.40
C ARG A 118 -3.94 1.89 5.70
N MET A 119 -3.12 2.19 6.70
CA MET A 119 -3.18 1.52 8.01
C MET A 119 -4.51 1.78 8.72
N ARG A 120 -5.04 3.01 8.68
CA ARG A 120 -6.38 3.31 9.23
C ARG A 120 -7.47 2.48 8.56
N PHE A 121 -7.41 2.30 7.24
CA PHE A 121 -8.35 1.42 6.52
C PHE A 121 -8.23 -0.03 7.01
N VAL A 122 -7.00 -0.57 7.07
CA VAL A 122 -6.73 -1.93 7.57
C VAL A 122 -7.28 -2.10 8.99
N GLU A 123 -7.02 -1.14 9.87
CA GLU A 123 -7.52 -1.14 11.24
C GLU A 123 -9.03 -1.05 11.29
N GLU A 124 -9.67 -0.12 10.58
CA GLU A 124 -11.13 0.07 10.58
C GLU A 124 -11.86 -1.24 10.24
N PHE A 125 -11.45 -1.90 9.16
CA PHE A 125 -12.04 -3.16 8.70
C PHE A 125 -11.46 -4.40 9.42
N GLY A 126 -10.44 -4.24 10.27
CA GLY A 126 -9.76 -5.31 11.00
C GLY A 126 -9.06 -6.31 10.08
N LEU A 127 -8.53 -5.85 8.95
CA LEU A 127 -7.90 -6.67 7.93
C LEU A 127 -6.47 -7.03 8.32
N SER A 128 -5.95 -8.11 7.73
CA SER A 128 -4.54 -8.47 7.87
C SER A 128 -3.74 -7.79 6.77
N HIS A 129 -2.74 -6.98 7.11
CA HIS A 129 -1.93 -6.26 6.12
C HIS A 129 -1.14 -7.22 5.20
N ASP A 130 -0.82 -8.41 5.70
CA ASP A 130 0.00 -9.45 5.07
C ASP A 130 -0.81 -10.51 4.32
N TYR A 131 -2.11 -10.27 4.09
CA TYR A 131 -2.93 -11.21 3.32
C TYR A 131 -2.38 -11.38 1.89
N PRO A 132 -2.13 -12.61 1.40
CA PRO A 132 -1.46 -12.82 0.13
C PRO A 132 -2.36 -12.44 -1.04
N VAL A 133 -1.83 -11.64 -1.95
CA VAL A 133 -2.52 -11.23 -3.17
C VAL A 133 -2.84 -12.43 -4.07
N ALA A 134 -2.01 -13.46 -4.03
CA ALA A 134 -2.26 -14.72 -4.73
C ALA A 134 -3.60 -15.37 -4.34
N LEU A 135 -4.04 -15.19 -3.09
CA LEU A 135 -5.30 -15.73 -2.58
C LEU A 135 -6.50 -14.80 -2.79
N ALA A 136 -6.29 -13.59 -3.32
CA ALA A 136 -7.36 -12.66 -3.64
C ALA A 136 -8.12 -13.06 -4.93
N ASN A 137 -9.38 -12.63 -5.04
CA ASN A 137 -10.23 -12.84 -6.21
C ASN A 137 -10.00 -11.78 -7.28
N LEU A 138 -8.74 -11.66 -7.72
CA LEU A 138 -8.36 -10.77 -8.82
C LEU A 138 -8.60 -11.46 -10.16
N ASP A 139 -8.90 -10.65 -11.17
CA ASP A 139 -8.89 -11.11 -12.55
C ASP A 139 -7.48 -11.44 -13.02
N ARG A 140 -7.40 -12.20 -14.11
CA ARG A 140 -6.14 -12.75 -14.61
C ARG A 140 -5.12 -11.66 -14.91
N ASP A 141 -5.53 -10.60 -15.60
CA ASP A 141 -4.66 -9.51 -16.02
C ASP A 141 -4.04 -8.79 -14.81
N LEU A 142 -4.84 -8.50 -13.77
CA LEU A 142 -4.35 -7.86 -12.56
C LEU A 142 -3.44 -8.79 -11.75
N ARG A 143 -3.72 -10.10 -11.72
CA ARG A 143 -2.83 -11.07 -11.07
C ARG A 143 -1.47 -11.18 -11.77
N GLU A 144 -1.47 -11.24 -13.09
CA GLU A 144 -0.24 -11.26 -13.89
C GLU A 144 0.59 -9.98 -13.67
N LEU A 145 -0.08 -8.83 -13.59
CA LEU A 145 0.57 -7.55 -13.25
C LEU A 145 1.15 -7.57 -11.83
N CYS A 146 0.38 -8.02 -10.83
CA CYS A 146 0.87 -8.12 -9.45
C CYS A 146 2.09 -9.05 -9.35
N ALA A 147 2.10 -10.17 -10.09
CA ALA A 147 3.24 -11.07 -10.12
C ALA A 147 4.47 -10.43 -10.78
N ALA A 148 4.29 -9.68 -11.88
CA ALA A 148 5.37 -9.00 -12.57
C ALA A 148 6.03 -7.91 -11.71
N GLU A 149 5.22 -7.18 -10.94
CA GLU A 149 5.66 -6.09 -10.06
C GLU A 149 6.01 -6.58 -8.63
N GLN A 150 6.02 -7.89 -8.41
CA GLN A 150 6.32 -8.52 -7.11
C GLN A 150 5.44 -8.02 -5.96
N ILE A 151 4.16 -7.77 -6.24
CA ILE A 151 3.15 -7.36 -5.26
C ILE A 151 2.64 -8.61 -4.55
N LEU A 152 3.09 -8.83 -3.30
CA LEU A 152 2.87 -10.07 -2.57
C LEU A 152 1.69 -9.96 -1.60
N THR A 153 1.56 -8.84 -0.91
CA THR A 153 0.61 -8.68 0.20
C THR A 153 -0.48 -7.64 -0.08
N PHE A 154 -1.54 -7.69 0.73
CA PHE A 154 -2.65 -6.75 0.66
C PHE A 154 -2.19 -5.30 0.77
N ILE A 155 -1.24 -5.01 1.67
CA ILE A 155 -0.72 -3.65 1.82
C ILE A 155 0.12 -3.23 0.62
N ASP A 156 0.94 -4.13 0.05
CA ASP A 156 1.71 -3.85 -1.17
C ASP A 156 0.77 -3.52 -2.32
N LEU A 157 -0.36 -4.23 -2.42
CA LEU A 157 -1.37 -3.98 -3.43
C LEU A 157 -2.02 -2.62 -3.25
N MET A 158 -2.40 -2.22 -2.03
CA MET A 158 -2.94 -0.88 -1.79
C MET A 158 -1.95 0.21 -2.21
N GLU A 159 -0.68 0.08 -1.82
CA GLU A 159 0.37 1.03 -2.20
C GLU A 159 0.59 1.07 -3.73
N PHE A 160 0.60 -0.10 -4.37
CA PHE A 160 0.72 -0.20 -5.82
C PHE A 160 -0.43 0.50 -6.56
N LEU A 161 -1.66 0.36 -6.08
CA LEU A 161 -2.82 1.07 -6.66
C LEU A 161 -2.79 2.58 -6.38
N ASP A 162 -2.22 3.03 -5.27
CA ASP A 162 -2.08 4.47 -5.03
C ASP A 162 -1.08 5.09 -6.02
N ARG A 163 0.08 4.46 -6.22
CA ARG A 163 1.14 4.94 -7.16
C ARG A 163 0.70 4.96 -8.62
N LEU A 164 -0.31 4.18 -8.96
CA LEU A 164 -0.79 4.02 -10.32
C LEU A 164 -1.97 4.96 -10.65
N SER A 165 -2.50 5.72 -9.69
CA SER A 165 -3.67 6.60 -9.86
C SER A 165 -3.62 7.51 -11.08
N ASP A 166 -2.41 7.92 -11.47
CA ASP A 166 -2.19 8.93 -12.51
C ASP A 166 -1.91 8.32 -13.90
N LYS A 167 -1.81 7.00 -14.02
CA LYS A 167 -1.47 6.35 -15.30
C LYS A 167 -2.74 6.01 -16.11
N ALA A 168 -2.86 6.63 -17.29
CA ALA A 168 -4.06 6.58 -18.13
C ALA A 168 -4.37 5.22 -18.82
N TRP A 169 -3.46 4.24 -18.80
CA TRP A 169 -3.64 2.94 -19.49
C TRP A 169 -4.45 1.90 -18.68
N ILE A 170 -4.83 2.22 -17.44
CA ILE A 170 -5.22 1.18 -16.51
C ILE A 170 -6.66 0.67 -16.73
N GLY A 171 -6.80 -0.67 -16.79
CA GLY A 171 -8.05 -1.37 -17.07
C GLY A 171 -9.16 -1.19 -16.02
N GLY A 172 -10.38 -1.63 -16.35
CA GLY A 172 -11.57 -1.38 -15.54
C GLY A 172 -11.61 -2.04 -14.15
N SER A 173 -10.96 -3.20 -13.97
CA SER A 173 -10.93 -3.92 -12.68
C SER A 173 -10.10 -3.21 -11.62
N TYR A 174 -8.98 -2.62 -12.04
CA TYR A 174 -8.14 -1.79 -11.18
C TYR A 174 -8.88 -0.55 -10.68
N LYS A 175 -9.57 0.17 -11.57
CA LYS A 175 -10.24 1.43 -11.20
C LYS A 175 -11.35 1.18 -10.18
N LYS A 176 -12.01 0.04 -10.30
CA LYS A 176 -12.97 -0.45 -9.30
C LYS A 176 -12.27 -0.72 -7.97
N LEU A 177 -11.17 -1.45 -7.97
CA LEU A 177 -10.41 -1.79 -6.76
C LEU A 177 -9.85 -0.55 -6.04
N GLN A 178 -9.34 0.42 -6.81
CA GLN A 178 -8.90 1.71 -6.28
C GLN A 178 -10.06 2.47 -5.61
N ASN A 179 -11.23 2.51 -6.26
CA ASN A 179 -12.42 3.12 -5.66
C ASN A 179 -12.87 2.40 -4.39
N VAL A 180 -12.67 1.07 -4.30
CA VAL A 180 -12.95 0.32 -3.07
C VAL A 180 -12.12 0.85 -1.91
N PHE A 181 -10.82 1.03 -2.12
CA PHE A 181 -9.91 1.52 -1.08
C PHE A 181 -10.13 2.99 -0.77
N ALA A 182 -10.32 3.83 -1.79
CA ALA A 182 -10.53 5.27 -1.62
C ALA A 182 -11.82 5.63 -0.87
N HIS A 183 -12.86 4.79 -0.94
CA HIS A 183 -14.18 5.09 -0.36
C HIS A 183 -14.63 4.12 0.74
N GLY A 184 -13.83 3.12 1.11
CA GLY A 184 -14.28 2.14 2.12
C GLY A 184 -15.46 1.29 1.66
N ASP A 185 -15.58 1.00 0.35
CA ASP A 185 -16.72 0.26 -0.19
C ASP A 185 -16.67 -1.21 0.23
N GLN A 186 -17.34 -1.55 1.34
CA GLN A 186 -17.45 -2.92 1.83
C GLN A 186 -17.98 -3.91 0.78
N LYS A 187 -18.93 -3.49 -0.07
CA LYS A 187 -19.51 -4.35 -1.11
C LYS A 187 -18.52 -4.59 -2.25
N GLY A 188 -17.68 -3.60 -2.51
CA GLY A 188 -16.56 -3.76 -3.43
C GLY A 188 -15.50 -4.68 -2.85
N LEU A 189 -15.19 -4.55 -1.57
CA LEU A 189 -14.18 -5.35 -0.87
C LEU A 189 -14.49 -6.85 -0.94
N THR A 190 -15.76 -7.25 -0.77
CA THR A 190 -16.17 -8.67 -0.87
C THR A 190 -15.98 -9.30 -2.24
N LYS A 191 -15.83 -8.50 -3.30
CA LYS A 191 -15.61 -9.02 -4.67
C LYS A 191 -14.17 -9.50 -4.87
N TYR A 192 -13.22 -8.87 -4.19
CA TYR A 192 -11.79 -9.05 -4.41
C TYR A 192 -11.09 -9.73 -3.23
N PHE A 193 -11.59 -9.53 -2.02
CA PHE A 193 -11.01 -10.07 -0.79
C PHE A 193 -12.05 -10.85 0.01
N PRO A 194 -11.62 -11.84 0.81
CA PRO A 194 -12.52 -12.71 1.54
C PRO A 194 -13.10 -12.01 2.78
N PHE A 195 -13.82 -10.93 2.52
CA PHE A 195 -14.42 -10.05 3.51
C PHE A 195 -15.92 -10.34 3.59
N ARG A 196 -16.47 -10.21 4.80
CA ARG A 196 -17.89 -10.39 5.06
C ARG A 196 -18.47 -9.08 5.58
N ILE A 197 -19.51 -8.58 4.90
CA ILE A 197 -20.17 -7.33 5.26
C ILE A 197 -20.65 -7.40 6.71
N GLY A 198 -20.33 -6.36 7.49
CA GLY A 198 -20.69 -6.29 8.91
C GLY A 198 -19.79 -7.10 9.86
N HIS A 199 -18.79 -7.82 9.35
CA HIS A 199 -17.78 -8.51 10.14
C HIS A 199 -16.40 -7.89 9.88
N ARG A 200 -15.49 -8.07 10.84
CA ARG A 200 -14.10 -7.58 10.70
C ARG A 200 -13.18 -8.72 10.27
N GLY A 201 -12.17 -8.38 9.49
CA GLY A 201 -11.13 -9.29 9.05
C GLY A 201 -11.48 -10.16 7.84
N PHE A 202 -10.49 -10.95 7.44
CA PHE A 202 -10.61 -11.92 6.37
C PHE A 202 -11.13 -13.25 6.91
N HIS A 203 -11.97 -13.91 6.12
CA HIS A 203 -12.73 -15.09 6.53
C HIS A 203 -12.40 -16.29 5.63
N LEU A 204 -12.10 -17.42 6.25
CA LEU A 204 -11.70 -18.63 5.53
C LEU A 204 -12.76 -19.13 4.52
N PRO A 205 -14.07 -19.21 4.84
CA PRO A 205 -15.08 -19.67 3.87
C PRO A 205 -15.07 -18.88 2.57
N GLU A 206 -14.99 -17.56 2.66
CA GLU A 206 -14.92 -16.65 1.53
C GLU A 206 -13.62 -16.80 0.75
N ALA A 207 -12.49 -17.03 1.43
CA ALA A 207 -11.21 -17.29 0.76
C ALA A 207 -11.23 -18.62 -0.01
N LEU A 208 -11.87 -19.65 0.57
CA LEU A 208 -12.04 -20.95 -0.07
C LEU A 208 -12.95 -20.84 -1.30
N SER A 209 -14.04 -20.09 -1.24
CA SER A 209 -14.94 -19.92 -2.39
C SER A 209 -14.25 -19.24 -3.58
N PHE A 210 -13.27 -18.38 -3.33
CA PHE A 210 -12.48 -17.76 -4.39
C PHE A 210 -11.66 -18.77 -5.20
N THR A 211 -11.26 -19.90 -4.63
CA THR A 211 -10.57 -20.96 -5.40
C THR A 211 -11.44 -21.48 -6.54
N LEU A 212 -12.76 -21.57 -6.32
CA LEU A 212 -13.74 -21.98 -7.34
C LEU A 212 -14.06 -20.85 -8.34
N ASN A 213 -14.03 -19.59 -7.91
CA ASN A 213 -14.27 -18.45 -8.79
C ASN A 213 -13.13 -18.22 -9.80
N ARG A 214 -11.92 -18.71 -9.49
CA ARG A 214 -10.72 -18.50 -10.30
C ARG A 214 -10.49 -19.55 -11.37
N ILE A 215 -11.25 -20.65 -11.37
CA ILE A 215 -11.12 -21.70 -12.39
C ILE A 215 -12.04 -21.43 -13.59
N PRO A 216 -11.70 -21.90 -14.80
CA PRO A 216 -12.58 -21.77 -15.96
C PRO A 216 -13.94 -22.43 -15.74
N GLN A 217 -15.00 -21.84 -16.28
CA GLN A 217 -16.38 -22.33 -16.09
C GLN A 217 -16.56 -23.81 -16.48
N ASN A 218 -15.88 -24.26 -17.53
CA ASN A 218 -15.95 -25.67 -17.97
C ASN A 218 -15.37 -26.62 -16.91
N ASP A 219 -14.27 -26.23 -16.27
CA ASP A 219 -13.64 -27.02 -15.21
C ASP A 219 -14.49 -26.98 -13.93
N LEU A 220 -15.07 -25.83 -13.61
CA LEU A 220 -16.00 -25.69 -12.48
C LEU A 220 -17.23 -26.59 -12.64
N ASN A 221 -17.82 -26.62 -13.83
CA ASN A 221 -18.94 -27.51 -14.14
C ASN A 221 -18.55 -28.99 -14.01
N ALA A 222 -17.33 -29.38 -14.42
CA ALA A 222 -16.84 -30.74 -14.27
C ALA A 222 -16.65 -31.13 -12.79
N VAL A 223 -16.19 -30.20 -11.95
CA VAL A 223 -16.09 -30.40 -10.49
C VAL A 223 -17.47 -30.58 -9.86
N PHE A 224 -18.44 -29.72 -10.22
CA PHE A 224 -19.81 -29.86 -9.73
C PHE A 224 -20.45 -31.19 -10.14
N GLU A 225 -20.30 -31.59 -11.40
CA GLU A 225 -20.82 -32.85 -11.90
C GLU A 225 -20.17 -34.05 -11.19
N TYR A 226 -18.86 -34.00 -10.97
CA TYR A 226 -18.15 -35.03 -10.22
C TYR A 226 -18.70 -35.17 -8.81
N TYR A 227 -18.81 -34.06 -8.07
CA TYR A 227 -19.32 -34.04 -6.70
C TYR A 227 -20.76 -34.57 -6.61
N GLU A 228 -21.65 -34.15 -7.52
CA GLU A 228 -23.04 -34.61 -7.57
C GLU A 228 -23.16 -36.11 -7.83
N ARG A 229 -22.33 -36.66 -8.72
CA ARG A 229 -22.29 -38.10 -8.99
C ARG A 229 -21.70 -38.87 -7.80
N ARG A 230 -20.66 -38.33 -7.17
CA ARG A 230 -20.05 -38.88 -5.95
C ARG A 230 -21.09 -39.03 -4.83
N ARG A 231 -21.87 -37.98 -4.56
CA ARG A 231 -22.96 -38.00 -3.57
C ARG A 231 -24.03 -39.05 -3.85
N LYS A 232 -24.27 -39.38 -5.14
CA LYS A 232 -25.29 -40.35 -5.59
C LYS A 232 -24.75 -41.77 -5.74
N ARG A 233 -23.46 -42.02 -5.51
CA ARG A 233 -22.75 -43.30 -5.74
C ARG A 233 -23.36 -44.49 -4.99
N GLY A 234 -23.99 -44.25 -3.83
CA GLY A 234 -24.74 -45.28 -3.10
C GLY A 234 -26.01 -45.80 -3.81
N ARG A 235 -26.46 -45.15 -4.91
CA ARG A 235 -27.74 -45.45 -5.57
C ARG A 235 -27.63 -46.01 -6.99
N LEU A 236 -26.58 -45.74 -7.77
CA LEU A 236 -26.49 -46.12 -9.18
C LEU A 236 -25.03 -46.38 -9.64
N ASN A 237 -24.74 -47.63 -10.01
CA ASN A 237 -23.58 -48.13 -10.78
C ASN A 237 -22.12 -47.89 -10.28
N ARG A 238 -21.34 -48.98 -10.29
CA ARG A 238 -19.92 -49.08 -9.86
C ARG A 238 -18.89 -48.56 -10.89
N ARG A 239 -19.24 -47.70 -11.85
CA ARG A 239 -18.21 -47.17 -12.77
C ARG A 239 -17.33 -46.19 -11.98
N ARG A 240 -16.00 -46.40 -12.02
CA ARG A 240 -15.04 -45.48 -11.41
C ARG A 240 -15.18 -44.13 -12.13
N ILE A 241 -15.46 -43.09 -11.35
CA ILE A 241 -15.51 -41.72 -11.84
C ILE A 241 -14.12 -41.14 -11.61
N GLU A 242 -13.50 -40.63 -12.66
CA GLU A 242 -12.17 -40.04 -12.58
C GLU A 242 -12.26 -38.63 -11.98
N LEU A 243 -11.34 -38.32 -11.07
CA LEU A 243 -11.23 -37.01 -10.45
C LEU A 243 -10.87 -35.96 -11.53
N PRO A 244 -11.56 -34.80 -11.59
CA PRO A 244 -11.19 -33.74 -12.52
C PRO A 244 -9.75 -33.25 -12.24
N LYS A 245 -8.93 -33.18 -13.30
CA LYS A 245 -7.51 -32.80 -13.18
C LYS A 245 -7.29 -31.41 -12.54
N ILE A 246 -8.26 -30.51 -12.67
CA ILE A 246 -8.21 -29.18 -12.05
C ILE A 246 -8.17 -29.24 -10.52
N VAL A 247 -8.74 -30.30 -9.93
CA VAL A 247 -8.75 -30.51 -8.48
C VAL A 247 -7.31 -30.63 -7.98
N GLU A 248 -6.54 -31.52 -8.60
CA GLU A 248 -5.15 -31.77 -8.25
C GLU A 248 -4.22 -30.63 -8.68
N ARG A 249 -4.42 -30.07 -9.88
CA ARG A 249 -3.52 -29.08 -10.46
C ARG A 249 -3.64 -27.68 -9.86
N GLN A 250 -4.80 -27.32 -9.32
CA GLN A 250 -5.06 -25.95 -8.88
C GLN A 250 -5.84 -25.89 -7.57
N LEU A 251 -7.00 -26.55 -7.46
CA LEU A 251 -7.88 -26.35 -6.30
C LEU A 251 -7.23 -26.83 -4.99
N VAL A 252 -6.66 -28.04 -4.96
CA VAL A 252 -5.99 -28.58 -3.77
C VAL A 252 -4.80 -27.70 -3.36
N PRO A 253 -3.84 -27.36 -4.26
CA PRO A 253 -2.77 -26.43 -3.92
C PRO A 253 -3.26 -25.08 -3.37
N GLU A 254 -4.25 -24.44 -4.01
CA GLU A 254 -4.78 -23.16 -3.52
C GLU A 254 -5.47 -23.31 -2.15
N ILE A 255 -6.17 -24.42 -1.90
CA ILE A 255 -6.77 -24.72 -0.59
C ILE A 255 -5.68 -24.94 0.46
N ILE A 256 -4.58 -25.63 0.13
CA ILE A 256 -3.43 -25.80 1.03
C ILE A 256 -2.87 -24.43 1.43
N GLN A 257 -2.69 -23.52 0.47
CA GLN A 257 -2.21 -22.16 0.73
C GLN A 257 -3.19 -21.36 1.62
N CYS A 258 -4.50 -21.46 1.35
CA CYS A 258 -5.52 -20.86 2.22
C CYS A 258 -5.44 -21.44 3.65
N LEU A 259 -5.42 -22.76 3.79
CA LEU A 259 -5.34 -23.42 5.09
C LEU A 259 -4.08 -23.04 5.83
N HIS A 260 -2.93 -23.00 5.14
CA HIS A 260 -1.66 -22.56 5.71
C HIS A 260 -1.75 -21.13 6.25
N TYR A 261 -2.25 -20.20 5.45
CA TYR A 261 -2.40 -18.81 5.86
C TYR A 261 -3.29 -18.66 7.11
N PHE A 262 -4.49 -19.25 7.11
CA PHE A 262 -5.43 -19.08 8.21
C PHE A 262 -5.02 -19.88 9.46
N CYS A 263 -4.54 -21.12 9.29
CA CYS A 263 -4.17 -21.98 10.42
C CYS A 263 -2.85 -21.57 11.06
N SER A 264 -1.90 -20.97 10.33
CA SER A 264 -0.68 -20.43 10.96
C SER A 264 -0.99 -19.31 11.95
N ARG A 265 -2.08 -18.55 11.74
CA ARG A 265 -2.54 -17.49 12.65
C ARG A 265 -3.47 -18.00 13.74
N GLN A 266 -4.22 -19.06 13.45
CA GLN A 266 -5.12 -19.70 14.40
C GLN A 266 -4.93 -21.22 14.36
N PRO A 267 -3.89 -21.78 15.01
CA PRO A 267 -3.56 -23.21 14.91
C PRO A 267 -4.71 -24.15 15.29
N ARG A 268 -5.50 -23.77 16.30
CA ARG A 268 -6.71 -24.50 16.72
C ARG A 268 -7.77 -24.66 15.64
N LEU A 269 -7.77 -23.78 14.63
CA LEU A 269 -8.69 -23.86 13.49
C LEU A 269 -8.49 -25.18 12.76
N LEU A 270 -7.25 -25.63 12.57
CA LEU A 270 -6.94 -26.86 11.85
C LEU A 270 -7.59 -28.10 12.49
N ILE A 271 -7.58 -28.18 13.83
CA ILE A 271 -8.26 -29.25 14.57
C ILE A 271 -9.78 -29.17 14.39
N ARG A 272 -10.35 -27.96 14.43
CA ARG A 272 -11.80 -27.77 14.27
C ARG A 272 -12.28 -28.08 12.86
N LEU A 273 -11.48 -27.78 11.84
CA LEU A 273 -11.83 -28.07 10.45
C LEU A 273 -11.93 -29.58 10.16
N HIS A 274 -11.33 -30.44 10.99
CA HIS A 274 -11.54 -31.89 10.92
C HIS A 274 -12.93 -32.34 11.41
N ASP A 275 -13.64 -31.51 12.19
CA ASP A 275 -15.04 -31.77 12.52
C ASP A 275 -15.92 -31.29 11.36
N SER A 276 -16.42 -32.24 10.56
CA SER A 276 -17.33 -31.95 9.45
C SER A 276 -18.54 -31.12 9.86
N ALA A 277 -19.05 -31.24 11.09
CA ALA A 277 -20.19 -30.44 11.55
C ALA A 277 -19.79 -28.98 11.85
N TYR A 278 -18.55 -28.76 12.31
CA TYR A 278 -17.99 -27.42 12.43
C TYR A 278 -17.77 -26.80 11.04
N LEU A 279 -17.08 -27.50 10.14
CA LEU A 279 -16.79 -27.01 8.79
C LEU A 279 -18.07 -26.70 8.00
N CYS A 280 -19.10 -27.56 8.07
CA CYS A 280 -20.41 -27.27 7.47
C CYS A 280 -20.98 -25.93 7.97
N ARG A 281 -20.96 -25.68 9.29
CA ARG A 281 -21.51 -24.44 9.87
C ARG A 281 -20.73 -23.21 9.43
N GLU A 282 -19.41 -23.32 9.29
CA GLU A 282 -18.59 -22.22 8.78
C GLU A 282 -18.85 -21.94 7.29
N LEU A 283 -19.06 -22.99 6.48
CA LEU A 283 -19.33 -22.81 5.05
C LEU A 283 -20.73 -22.22 4.78
N MET A 284 -21.72 -22.47 5.65
CA MET A 284 -23.09 -21.92 5.50
C MET A 284 -23.16 -20.40 5.38
N PHE A 285 -22.12 -19.67 5.78
CA PHE A 285 -22.06 -18.22 5.58
C PHE A 285 -21.98 -17.81 4.10
N LEU A 286 -21.59 -18.72 3.21
CA LEU A 286 -21.56 -18.49 1.76
C LEU A 286 -22.97 -18.37 1.16
N ASN A 287 -23.98 -18.95 1.79
CA ASN A 287 -25.38 -18.98 1.33
C ASN A 287 -25.54 -19.55 -0.09
N ASP A 288 -24.72 -20.54 -0.43
CA ASP A 288 -24.79 -21.28 -1.70
C ASP A 288 -24.57 -22.77 -1.43
N PRO A 289 -25.65 -23.57 -1.30
CA PRO A 289 -25.56 -24.98 -0.94
C PRO A 289 -24.71 -25.83 -1.90
N GLN A 290 -24.62 -25.44 -3.18
CA GLN A 290 -23.84 -26.18 -4.16
C GLN A 290 -22.34 -25.94 -3.93
N THR A 291 -21.94 -24.68 -3.80
CA THR A 291 -20.57 -24.27 -3.47
C THR A 291 -20.14 -24.79 -2.11
N GLU A 292 -20.99 -24.67 -1.10
CA GLU A 292 -20.76 -25.18 0.26
C GLU A 292 -20.46 -26.68 0.27
N GLY A 293 -21.25 -27.48 -0.47
CA GLY A 293 -21.05 -28.93 -0.55
C GLY A 293 -19.74 -29.30 -1.23
N VAL A 294 -19.37 -28.61 -2.32
CA VAL A 294 -18.10 -28.85 -3.01
C VAL A 294 -16.92 -28.45 -2.14
N LEU A 295 -16.96 -27.29 -1.49
CA LEU A 295 -15.89 -26.83 -0.61
C LEU A 295 -15.72 -27.74 0.59
N LEU A 296 -16.82 -28.23 1.20
CA LEU A 296 -16.77 -29.22 2.27
C LEU A 296 -15.99 -30.47 1.82
N TRP A 297 -16.31 -31.00 0.64
CA TRP A 297 -15.60 -32.14 0.08
C TRP A 297 -14.14 -31.84 -0.22
N LEU A 298 -13.83 -30.72 -0.89
CA LEU A 298 -12.46 -30.36 -1.25
C LEU A 298 -11.58 -30.10 -0.02
N VAL A 299 -12.10 -29.44 1.01
CA VAL A 299 -11.38 -29.21 2.26
C VAL A 299 -11.13 -30.54 2.96
N ASN A 300 -12.13 -31.42 3.06
CA ASN A 300 -11.92 -32.75 3.63
C ASN A 300 -10.91 -33.57 2.81
N LEU A 301 -11.01 -33.55 1.48
CA LEU A 301 -10.04 -34.20 0.59
C LEU A 301 -8.62 -33.69 0.85
N THR A 302 -8.46 -32.38 1.01
CA THR A 302 -7.17 -31.74 1.29
C THR A 302 -6.66 -32.08 2.69
N LEU A 303 -7.53 -32.05 3.71
CA LEU A 303 -7.18 -32.46 5.07
C LEU A 303 -6.79 -33.95 5.15
N GLY A 304 -7.39 -34.78 4.29
CA GLY A 304 -7.07 -36.20 4.08
C GLY A 304 -5.60 -36.45 3.71
N ILE A 305 -4.91 -35.46 3.15
CA ILE A 305 -3.48 -35.51 2.81
C ILE A 305 -2.63 -35.49 4.07
N PHE A 306 -3.01 -34.67 5.07
CA PHE A 306 -2.29 -34.51 6.33
C PHE A 306 -2.68 -35.57 7.36
N ARG A 307 -3.94 -36.03 7.31
CA ARG A 307 -4.49 -36.95 8.30
C ARG A 307 -5.61 -37.80 7.70
N PRO A 308 -5.62 -39.13 7.95
CA PRO A 308 -6.73 -39.98 7.53
C PRO A 308 -8.03 -39.53 8.22
N LEU A 309 -9.07 -39.34 7.40
CA LEU A 309 -10.41 -38.98 7.84
C LEU A 309 -11.19 -40.23 8.28
N HIS A 310 -12.32 -40.02 8.94
CA HIS A 310 -13.24 -41.12 9.25
C HIS A 310 -13.94 -41.66 7.99
N GLU A 311 -13.96 -40.90 6.89
CA GLU A 311 -14.56 -41.30 5.62
C GLU A 311 -13.56 -42.01 4.71
N LYS A 312 -13.61 -43.34 4.71
CA LYS A 312 -12.71 -44.21 3.91
C LYS A 312 -12.66 -43.87 2.41
N GLU A 313 -13.75 -43.39 1.84
CA GLU A 313 -13.78 -43.02 0.42
C GLU A 313 -12.97 -41.76 0.11
N ILE A 314 -12.96 -40.78 1.01
CA ILE A 314 -12.16 -39.55 0.83
C ILE A 314 -10.68 -39.89 1.00
N ASP A 315 -10.33 -40.76 1.95
CA ASP A 315 -8.96 -41.24 2.15
C ASP A 315 -8.41 -41.97 0.91
N GLU A 316 -9.23 -42.75 0.21
CA GLU A 316 -8.84 -43.42 -1.03
C GLU A 316 -8.63 -42.44 -2.19
N GLU A 317 -9.43 -41.36 -2.26
CA GLU A 317 -9.27 -40.29 -3.23
C GLU A 317 -8.03 -39.43 -2.93
N ALA A 318 -7.80 -39.08 -1.66
CA ALA A 318 -6.64 -38.30 -1.22
C ALA A 318 -5.32 -39.00 -1.56
N LYS A 319 -5.27 -40.34 -1.41
CA LYS A 319 -4.10 -41.16 -1.78
C LYS A 319 -3.78 -41.16 -3.28
N GLN A 320 -4.73 -40.77 -4.14
CA GLN A 320 -4.53 -40.70 -5.58
C GLN A 320 -3.98 -39.34 -6.03
N LEU A 321 -3.94 -38.35 -5.15
CA LEU A 321 -3.40 -37.02 -5.45
C LEU A 321 -1.88 -37.03 -5.40
N SER A 322 -1.25 -36.55 -6.47
CA SER A 322 0.15 -36.12 -6.47
C SER A 322 0.21 -34.64 -6.11
N VAL A 323 0.59 -34.35 -4.87
CA VAL A 323 0.69 -32.98 -4.37
C VAL A 323 2.05 -32.41 -4.76
N LEU A 324 2.19 -32.04 -6.03
CA LEU A 324 3.44 -31.53 -6.57
C LEU A 324 3.62 -30.05 -6.18
N GLY A 325 4.75 -29.72 -5.54
CA GLY A 325 5.19 -28.33 -5.32
C GLY A 325 4.80 -27.67 -4.00
N GLU A 326 3.99 -28.34 -3.16
CA GLU A 326 3.53 -27.79 -1.86
C GLU A 326 4.08 -28.57 -0.65
N GLU A 327 5.15 -29.35 -0.83
CA GLU A 327 5.70 -30.26 0.20
C GLU A 327 6.05 -29.55 1.51
N ASP A 328 6.60 -28.33 1.43
CA ASP A 328 6.97 -27.54 2.60
C ASP A 328 5.73 -27.06 3.37
N LEU A 329 4.73 -26.49 2.69
CA LEU A 329 3.48 -26.07 3.33
C LEU A 329 2.74 -27.24 3.96
N ILE A 330 2.76 -28.39 3.28
CA ILE A 330 2.16 -29.63 3.78
C ILE A 330 2.82 -30.08 5.08
N LYS A 331 4.15 -30.03 5.13
CA LYS A 331 4.93 -30.38 6.30
C LYS A 331 4.65 -29.42 7.45
N GLU A 332 4.64 -28.11 7.20
CA GLU A 332 4.33 -27.09 8.20
C GLU A 332 2.92 -27.28 8.79
N LEU A 333 1.90 -27.47 7.95
CA LEU A 333 0.53 -27.77 8.39
C LEU A 333 0.46 -29.06 9.22
N SER A 334 1.19 -30.10 8.81
CA SER A 334 1.27 -31.36 9.55
C SER A 334 1.91 -31.18 10.93
N ASP A 335 2.93 -30.33 11.03
CA ASP A 335 3.64 -30.08 12.28
C ASP A 335 2.83 -29.17 13.22
N LEU A 336 2.14 -28.15 12.69
CA LEU A 336 1.16 -27.34 13.44
C LEU A 336 0.07 -28.23 14.05
N PHE A 337 -0.43 -29.19 13.28
CA PHE A 337 -1.43 -30.14 13.76
C PHE A 337 -0.91 -31.00 14.93
N LYS A 338 0.30 -31.56 14.80
CA LYS A 338 0.90 -32.39 15.86
C LYS A 338 1.13 -31.60 17.16
N GLN A 339 1.54 -30.34 17.05
CA GLN A 339 1.78 -29.47 18.20
C GLN A 339 0.50 -29.20 18.98
N GLU A 340 -0.58 -28.82 18.31
CA GLU A 340 -1.85 -28.54 18.98
C GLU A 340 -2.57 -29.81 19.45
N ALA A 341 -2.36 -30.96 18.82
CA ALA A 341 -2.93 -32.24 19.27
C ALA A 341 -2.23 -32.80 20.53
N ALA A 342 -1.04 -32.30 20.88
CA ALA A 342 -0.28 -32.70 22.06
C ALA A 342 -0.60 -31.86 23.30
N VAL A 343 -1.35 -30.76 23.14
CA VAL A 343 -1.83 -29.83 24.18
C VAL A 343 -3.27 -30.15 24.52
#